data_AF-A0A0Q7D4G6-F1
#
_entry.id   AF-A0A0Q7D4G6-F1
#
_cell.length_a   1.000
_cell.length_b   1.000
_cell.length_c   1.000
_cell.angle_alpha   90.00
_cell.angle_beta   90.00
_cell.angle_gamma   90.00
#
_symmetry.space_group_name_H-M   'P 1'
#
loop_
_entity.id
_entity.type
_entity.pdbx_description
1 polymer ?
#
loop_
_entity_poly.entity_id
_entity_poly.type
_entity_poly.pdbx_seq_one_letter_code
_entity_poly.pdbx_strand_id
1 'polypeptide(L)'
;MRAVRHLLALGALALAATTASAQFVKGNEAVKVMPDGTKKVETPPLPTASLGAPCPAAKSGCAGGGWKMLESQSGLVECTEVFARPGTCRESTYGTEKRSRVWIVKVKGEWTQCERPDISGKCISLKGFPISAVQ
;
A
#
# COMPACT_ATOMS: atom_id res chain seq x y z
N MET A 1 -21.51 11.13 60.29
CA MET A 1 -20.03 11.21 60.20
C MET A 1 -19.51 9.80 60.41
N ARG A 2 -18.73 9.11 59.57
CA ARG A 2 -17.75 9.43 58.51
C ARG A 2 -17.89 8.35 57.42
N ALA A 3 -18.23 8.69 56.19
CA ALA A 3 -17.29 8.99 55.12
C ALA A 3 -16.39 7.79 54.71
N VAL A 4 -16.70 7.24 53.53
CA VAL A 4 -15.76 6.86 52.48
C VAL A 4 -14.82 5.69 52.76
N ARG A 5 -15.03 4.58 52.04
CA ARG A 5 -13.98 3.98 51.18
C ARG A 5 -14.60 2.93 50.25
N HIS A 6 -15.16 3.45 49.17
CA HIS A 6 -15.34 2.69 47.93
C HIS A 6 -13.95 2.22 47.46
N LEU A 7 -13.76 0.91 47.28
CA LEU A 7 -12.67 0.38 46.47
C LEU A 7 -13.28 -0.35 45.29
N LEU A 8 -13.38 0.41 44.20
CA LEU A 8 -13.61 -0.08 42.86
C LEU A 8 -12.57 -1.15 42.51
N ALA A 9 -13.01 -2.37 42.19
CA ALA A 9 -12.22 -3.28 41.39
C ALA A 9 -12.61 -3.04 39.93
N LEU A 10 -11.90 -2.13 39.27
CA LEU A 10 -11.95 -1.95 37.82
C LEU A 10 -11.52 -3.26 37.16
N GLY A 11 -12.45 -3.94 36.50
CA GLY A 11 -12.11 -4.99 35.54
C GLY A 11 -11.31 -4.37 34.40
N ALA A 12 -10.05 -4.78 34.27
CA ALA A 12 -9.18 -4.37 33.19
C ALA A 12 -9.79 -4.80 31.85
N LEU A 13 -10.40 -3.87 31.11
CA LEU A 13 -10.60 -4.05 29.68
C LEU A 13 -9.20 -4.06 29.05
N ALA A 14 -8.66 -5.26 28.83
CA ALA A 14 -7.55 -5.43 27.90
C ALA A 14 -8.07 -5.03 26.52
N LEU A 15 -7.79 -3.79 26.11
CA LEU A 15 -7.88 -3.41 24.70
C LEU A 15 -6.87 -4.27 23.97
N ALA A 16 -7.33 -5.42 23.45
CA ALA A 16 -6.69 -6.01 22.29
C ALA A 16 -6.78 -4.92 21.21
N ALA A 17 -5.70 -4.15 21.05
CA ALA A 17 -5.50 -3.31 19.89
C ALA A 17 -5.46 -4.27 18.70
N THR A 18 -6.64 -4.62 18.17
CA THR A 18 -6.75 -5.10 16.83
C THR A 18 -6.11 -4.01 16.00
N THR A 19 -4.89 -4.26 15.53
CA THR A 19 -4.32 -3.50 14.42
C THR A 19 -5.27 -3.77 13.26
N ALA A 20 -6.35 -3.00 13.21
CA ALA A 20 -7.27 -2.95 12.09
C ALA A 20 -6.36 -2.64 10.91
N SER A 21 -5.97 -3.69 10.19
CA SER A 21 -5.09 -3.62 9.03
C SER A 21 -5.92 -3.05 7.90
N ALA A 22 -6.36 -1.81 8.08
CA ALA A 22 -7.10 -1.08 7.09
C ALA A 22 -6.20 -0.97 5.87
N GLN A 23 -6.81 -1.21 4.71
CA GLN A 23 -6.18 -0.90 3.44
C GLN A 23 -5.84 0.59 3.43
N PHE A 24 -4.66 0.93 2.92
CA PHE A 24 -4.29 2.33 2.67
C PHE A 24 -5.18 2.95 1.58
N VAL A 25 -5.62 2.12 0.64
CA VAL A 25 -6.64 2.51 -0.35
C VAL A 25 -7.87 1.63 -0.17
N LYS A 26 -8.94 2.23 0.34
CA LYS A 26 -10.21 1.52 0.57
C LYS A 26 -10.74 0.93 -0.74
N GLY A 27 -11.04 -0.37 -0.72
CA GLY A 27 -11.56 -1.10 -1.88
C GLY A 27 -10.49 -1.60 -2.84
N ASN A 28 -9.20 -1.51 -2.48
CA ASN A 28 -8.13 -2.13 -3.23
C ASN A 28 -8.18 -3.66 -3.12
N GLU A 29 -8.60 -4.34 -4.18
CA GLU A 29 -8.75 -5.80 -4.22
C GLU A 29 -7.42 -6.56 -4.14
N ALA A 30 -6.29 -5.86 -4.31
CA ALA A 30 -4.96 -6.43 -4.15
C ALA A 30 -4.68 -6.83 -2.69
N VAL A 31 -5.48 -6.31 -1.76
CA VAL A 31 -5.36 -6.61 -0.34
C VAL A 31 -6.61 -7.32 0.12
N LYS A 32 -6.45 -8.50 0.72
CA LYS A 32 -7.54 -9.25 1.35
C LYS A 32 -7.17 -9.53 2.79
N VAL A 33 -8.01 -9.07 3.70
CA VAL A 33 -7.93 -9.46 5.11
C VAL A 33 -8.64 -10.79 5.25
N MET A 34 -7.91 -11.80 5.70
CA MET A 34 -8.38 -13.16 5.92
C MET A 34 -9.15 -13.25 7.25
N PRO A 35 -9.99 -14.29 7.46
CA PRO A 35 -10.75 -14.44 8.69
C PRO A 35 -9.90 -14.56 9.96
N ASP A 36 -8.66 -15.00 9.84
CA ASP A 36 -7.67 -15.08 10.92
C ASP A 36 -6.98 -13.74 11.23
N GLY A 37 -7.38 -12.66 10.55
CA GLY A 37 -6.78 -11.33 10.67
C GLY A 37 -5.50 -11.13 9.86
N THR A 38 -5.00 -12.16 9.17
CA THR A 38 -3.82 -12.02 8.31
C THR A 38 -4.17 -11.27 7.03
N LYS A 39 -3.16 -10.60 6.44
CA LYS A 39 -3.31 -9.83 5.23
C LYS A 39 -2.67 -10.56 4.06
N LYS A 40 -3.46 -10.98 3.08
CA LYS A 40 -2.95 -11.43 1.78
C LYS A 40 -2.81 -10.22 0.86
N VAL A 41 -1.63 -10.06 0.28
CA VAL A 41 -1.34 -8.96 -0.64
C VAL A 41 -0.84 -9.50 -1.98
N GLU A 42 -1.42 -9.00 -3.05
CA GLU A 42 -1.02 -9.24 -4.43
C GLU A 42 -0.26 -8.02 -4.95
N THR A 43 0.72 -8.24 -5.82
CA THR A 43 1.37 -7.18 -6.61
C THR A 43 1.10 -7.42 -8.10
N PRO A 44 1.21 -6.38 -8.96
CA PRO A 44 1.10 -6.56 -10.40
C PRO A 44 2.07 -7.64 -10.89
N PRO A 45 1.59 -8.61 -11.70
CA PRO A 45 2.45 -9.65 -12.21
C PRO A 45 3.48 -9.06 -13.18
N LEU A 46 4.64 -9.70 -13.27
CA LEU A 46 5.61 -9.35 -14.28
C LEU A 46 5.04 -9.64 -15.68
N PRO A 47 5.24 -8.73 -16.65
CA PRO A 47 4.84 -9.00 -18.03
C PRO A 47 5.71 -10.12 -18.61
N THR A 48 5.20 -10.76 -19.65
CA THR A 48 5.94 -11.80 -20.39
C THR A 48 7.05 -11.24 -21.26
N ALA A 49 7.01 -9.94 -21.59
CA ALA A 49 8.06 -9.27 -22.34
C ALA A 49 9.32 -9.06 -21.48
N SER A 50 10.48 -9.02 -22.13
CA SER A 50 11.74 -8.70 -21.45
C SER A 50 11.70 -7.29 -20.88
N LEU A 51 11.90 -7.18 -19.57
CA LEU A 51 12.06 -5.91 -18.88
C LEU A 51 13.53 -5.51 -18.85
N GLY A 52 13.80 -4.20 -18.89
CA GLY A 52 15.13 -3.67 -18.63
C GLY A 52 15.56 -3.92 -17.18
N ALA A 53 16.83 -3.60 -16.91
CA ALA A 53 17.37 -3.65 -15.56
C ALA A 53 16.53 -2.78 -14.60
N PRO A 54 16.13 -3.31 -13.42
CA PRO A 54 15.35 -2.55 -12.46
C PRO A 54 16.11 -1.32 -11.98
N CYS A 55 15.41 -0.18 -11.84
CA CYS A 55 15.98 1.02 -11.26
C CYS A 55 15.81 0.98 -9.73
N PRO A 56 16.88 0.89 -8.93
CA PRO A 56 16.75 0.68 -7.49
C PRO A 56 16.09 1.87 -6.78
N ALA A 57 15.21 1.61 -5.80
CA ALA A 57 14.57 2.66 -5.01
C ALA A 57 15.57 3.51 -4.19
N ALA A 58 16.73 2.94 -3.86
CA ALA A 58 17.79 3.65 -3.16
C ALA A 58 18.58 4.62 -4.06
N LYS A 59 18.47 4.49 -5.39
CA LYS A 59 19.23 5.32 -6.33
C LYS A 59 18.45 6.59 -6.68
N SER A 60 19.10 7.74 -6.48
CA SER A 60 18.55 9.04 -6.86
C SER A 60 18.22 9.09 -8.36
N GLY A 61 17.08 9.69 -8.71
CA GLY A 61 16.62 9.85 -10.09
C GLY A 61 15.81 8.68 -10.66
N CYS A 62 15.81 7.51 -10.00
CA CYS A 62 15.07 6.34 -10.49
C CYS A 62 13.54 6.52 -10.48
N ALA A 63 13.01 7.27 -9.52
CA ALA A 63 11.57 7.50 -9.41
C ALA A 63 11.07 8.63 -10.34
N GLY A 64 11.82 9.06 -11.35
CA GLY A 64 11.63 10.32 -12.12
C GLY A 64 10.21 10.65 -12.62
N GLY A 65 9.29 9.69 -12.69
CA GLY A 65 7.86 9.88 -12.99
C GLY A 65 6.90 9.86 -11.78
N GLY A 66 7.42 9.96 -10.55
CA GLY A 66 6.67 9.81 -9.30
C GLY A 66 6.63 8.37 -8.79
N TRP A 67 6.59 8.22 -7.47
CA TRP A 67 6.60 6.93 -6.79
C TRP A 67 5.30 6.16 -7.00
N LYS A 68 5.42 4.86 -7.29
CA LYS A 68 4.31 3.92 -7.39
C LYS A 68 4.04 3.38 -5.99
N MET A 69 2.91 3.76 -5.41
CA MET A 69 2.50 3.35 -4.09
C MET A 69 1.82 1.99 -4.18
N LEU A 70 2.41 0.97 -3.57
CA LEU A 70 1.86 -0.38 -3.52
C LEU A 70 1.64 -0.79 -2.08
N GLU A 71 0.56 -1.52 -1.83
CA GLU A 71 0.46 -2.25 -0.58
C GLU A 71 1.31 -3.52 -0.65
N SER A 72 1.93 -3.86 0.46
CA SER A 72 2.75 -5.05 0.65
C SER A 72 2.41 -5.70 2.00
N GLN A 73 3.04 -6.85 2.28
CA GLN A 73 2.93 -7.53 3.58
C GLN A 73 3.44 -6.65 4.72
N SER A 74 4.47 -5.81 4.49
CA SER A 74 5.04 -4.90 5.47
C SER A 74 4.33 -3.54 5.54
N GLY A 75 3.23 -3.35 4.81
CA GLY A 75 2.50 -2.08 4.73
C GLY A 75 2.65 -1.37 3.38
N LEU A 76 2.46 -0.06 3.36
CA LEU A 76 2.58 0.74 2.15
C LEU A 76 4.06 0.89 1.77
N VAL A 77 4.38 0.68 0.51
CA VAL A 77 5.72 0.84 -0.05
C VAL A 77 5.73 1.84 -1.20
N GLU A 78 6.88 2.48 -1.38
CA GLU A 78 7.19 3.37 -2.50
C GLU A 78 8.08 2.62 -3.50
N CYS A 79 7.58 2.39 -4.70
CA CYS A 79 8.31 1.69 -5.76
C CYS A 79 8.64 2.63 -6.93
N THR A 80 9.75 2.36 -7.61
CA THR A 80 10.13 3.09 -8.84
C THR A 80 9.32 2.62 -10.05
N GLU A 81 8.79 1.40 -10.01
CA GLU A 81 7.99 0.74 -11.04
C GLU A 81 6.76 0.04 -10.44
N VAL A 82 5.81 -0.40 -11.27
CA VAL A 82 4.55 -1.01 -10.79
C VAL A 82 4.69 -2.47 -10.35
N PHE A 83 5.73 -3.19 -10.81
CA PHE A 83 5.83 -4.64 -10.63
C PHE A 83 6.46 -5.08 -9.30
N ALA A 84 6.90 -4.14 -8.47
CA ALA A 84 7.57 -4.39 -7.19
C ALA A 84 8.68 -5.46 -7.26
N ARG A 85 9.55 -5.40 -8.30
CA ARG A 85 10.70 -6.30 -8.37
C ARG A 85 11.63 -6.09 -7.15
N PRO A 86 12.42 -7.10 -6.77
CA PRO A 86 13.39 -6.96 -5.70
C PRO A 86 14.30 -5.73 -5.90
N GLY A 87 14.39 -4.89 -4.87
CA GLY A 87 15.22 -3.67 -4.88
C GLY A 87 14.56 -2.43 -5.51
N THR A 88 13.39 -2.53 -6.13
CA THR A 88 12.68 -1.36 -6.72
C THR A 88 11.70 -0.69 -5.78
N CYS A 89 11.49 -1.24 -4.58
CA CYS A 89 10.65 -0.67 -3.55
C CYS A 89 11.42 -0.32 -2.28
N ARG A 90 10.90 0.65 -1.54
CA ARG A 90 11.35 1.06 -0.20
C ARG A 90 10.14 1.31 0.70
N GLU A 91 10.40 1.45 2.00
CA GLU A 91 9.38 1.89 2.95
C GLU A 91 8.75 3.23 2.53
N SER A 92 7.44 3.34 2.68
CA SER A 92 6.73 4.54 2.26
C SER A 92 7.02 5.73 3.17
N THR A 93 7.25 6.90 2.57
CA THR A 93 7.28 8.19 3.27
C THR A 93 5.98 8.98 3.09
N TYR A 94 4.88 8.29 2.75
CA TYR A 94 3.57 8.92 2.64
C TYR A 94 3.11 9.45 4.00
N GLY A 95 2.66 10.71 4.03
CA GLY A 95 2.30 11.42 5.25
C GLY A 95 3.46 12.14 5.94
N THR A 96 4.72 11.78 5.64
CA THR A 96 5.90 12.44 6.22
C THR A 96 6.64 13.32 5.22
N GLU A 97 6.64 12.96 3.93
CA GLU A 97 7.29 13.73 2.87
C GLU A 97 6.31 14.11 1.76
N LYS A 98 6.42 15.35 1.26
CA LYS A 98 5.66 15.81 0.08
C LYS A 98 6.39 15.41 -1.21
N ARG A 99 5.86 14.42 -1.93
CA ARG A 99 6.41 13.93 -3.20
C ARG A 99 5.29 13.51 -4.16
N SER A 100 5.60 13.50 -5.45
CA SER A 100 4.70 12.95 -6.47
C SER A 100 4.54 11.45 -6.29
N ARG A 101 3.27 11.01 -6.22
CA ARG A 101 2.86 9.65 -5.92
C ARG A 101 1.64 9.29 -6.75
N VAL A 102 1.56 8.02 -7.12
CA VAL A 102 0.38 7.43 -7.73
C VAL A 102 0.15 6.06 -7.10
N TRP A 103 -1.10 5.68 -6.91
CA TRP A 103 -1.47 4.45 -6.21
C TRP A 103 -1.75 3.35 -7.20
N ILE A 104 -1.03 2.24 -7.06
CA ILE A 104 -1.23 1.05 -7.87
C ILE A 104 -2.14 0.11 -7.10
N VAL A 105 -3.35 -0.04 -7.61
CA VAL A 105 -4.43 -0.77 -6.95
C VAL A 105 -5.11 -1.71 -7.91
N LYS A 106 -5.76 -2.74 -7.37
CA LYS A 106 -6.57 -3.66 -8.16
C LYS A 106 -8.05 -3.35 -7.95
N VAL A 107 -8.78 -3.15 -9.04
CA VAL A 107 -10.20 -2.80 -9.03
C VAL A 107 -10.88 -3.63 -10.11
N LYS A 108 -11.94 -4.37 -9.75
CA LYS A 108 -12.67 -5.28 -10.65
C LYS A 108 -11.74 -6.27 -11.36
N GLY A 109 -10.71 -6.75 -10.68
CA GLY A 109 -9.70 -7.66 -11.22
C GLY A 109 -8.61 -7.01 -12.08
N GLU A 110 -8.70 -5.72 -12.40
CA GLU A 110 -7.70 -5.02 -13.21
C GLU A 110 -6.75 -4.17 -12.37
N TRP A 111 -5.49 -4.12 -12.78
CA TRP A 111 -4.52 -3.20 -12.19
C TRP A 111 -4.68 -1.80 -12.76
N THR A 112 -4.79 -0.83 -11.87
CA THR A 112 -5.01 0.57 -12.21
C THR A 112 -4.05 1.47 -11.44
N GLN A 113 -3.76 2.63 -12.03
CA GLN A 113 -3.03 3.71 -11.39
C GLN A 113 -3.99 4.84 -11.05
N CYS A 114 -4.11 5.16 -9.76
CA CYS A 114 -4.92 6.25 -9.24
C CYS A 114 -4.04 7.45 -8.84
N GLU A 115 -4.50 8.67 -9.09
CA GLU A 115 -3.80 9.90 -8.69
C GLU A 115 -3.80 10.16 -7.17
N ARG A 116 -4.67 9.48 -6.44
CA ARG A 116 -4.93 9.63 -5.00
C ARG A 116 -5.09 8.25 -4.36
N PRO A 117 -4.98 8.14 -3.02
CA PRO A 117 -5.25 6.91 -2.27
C PRO A 117 -6.76 6.59 -2.20
N ASP A 118 -7.46 6.69 -3.32
CA ASP A 118 -8.91 6.60 -3.41
C ASP A 118 -9.32 6.11 -4.80
N ILE A 119 -10.06 5.00 -4.85
CA ILE A 119 -10.55 4.38 -6.09
C ILE A 119 -11.73 5.13 -6.71
N SER A 120 -12.39 6.04 -5.98
CA SER A 120 -13.45 6.90 -6.51
C SER A 120 -12.91 8.08 -7.32
N GLY A 121 -11.60 8.34 -7.23
CA GLY A 121 -10.91 9.37 -7.98
C GLY A 121 -10.54 8.94 -9.41
N LYS A 122 -9.62 9.70 -10.02
CA LYS A 122 -9.12 9.39 -11.37
C LYS A 122 -8.17 8.19 -11.31
N CYS A 123 -8.66 7.04 -11.74
CA CYS A 123 -7.89 5.80 -11.90
C CYS A 123 -7.86 5.38 -13.37
N ILE A 124 -6.68 5.01 -13.87
CA ILE A 124 -6.47 4.61 -15.28
C ILE A 124 -5.95 3.18 -15.30
N SER A 125 -6.52 2.33 -16.15
CA SER A 125 -6.08 0.93 -16.31
C SER A 125 -4.65 0.84 -16.83
N LEU A 126 -3.82 0.00 -16.21
CA LEU A 126 -2.43 -0.25 -16.62
C LEU A 126 -2.35 -1.08 -17.91
N LYS A 127 -3.42 -1.79 -18.29
CA LYS A 127 -3.45 -2.68 -19.46
C LYS A 127 -3.12 -1.96 -20.78
N GLY A 128 -3.41 -0.67 -20.86
CA GLY A 128 -3.15 0.15 -22.05
C GLY A 128 -1.82 0.89 -22.05
N PHE A 129 -1.04 0.83 -20.96
CA PHE A 129 0.25 1.52 -20.91
C PHE A 129 1.34 0.68 -21.59
N PRO A 130 2.24 1.31 -22.34
CA PRO A 130 3.44 0.62 -22.79
C PRO A 130 4.25 0.18 -21.58
N ILE A 131 4.87 -1.00 -21.65
CA ILE A 131 5.64 -1.59 -20.54
C ILE A 131 6.71 -0.63 -20.01
N SER A 132 7.33 0.15 -20.91
CA SER A 132 8.31 1.18 -20.56
C SER A 132 7.75 2.33 -19.71
N ALA A 133 6.44 2.59 -19.74
CA ALA A 133 5.81 3.64 -18.93
C ALA A 133 5.40 3.16 -17.54
N VAL A 134 5.45 1.85 -17.29
CA VAL A 134 5.14 1.23 -15.99
C VAL A 134 6.37 0.58 -15.32
N GLN A 135 7.51 0.64 -15.99
CA GLN A 135 8.85 0.29 -15.51
C GLN A 135 9.59 1.51 -14.94
#